data_AF-A0A016QN31-F1
#
_entry.id   AF-A0A016QN31-F1
#
_cell.length_a   1.000
_cell.length_b   1.000
_cell.length_c   1.000
_cell.angle_alpha   90.00
_cell.angle_beta   90.00
_cell.angle_gamma   90.00
#
_symmetry.space_group_name_H-M   'P 1'
#
loop_
_entity.id
_entity.type
_entity.pdbx_description
1 polymer ?
#
loop_
_entity_poly.entity_id
_entity_poly.type
_entity_poly.pdbx_seq_one_letter_code
_entity_poly.pdbx_strand_id
1 'polypeptide(L)'
;MSCTEVAAAFSAAHQQSAEQLAAEFEVEMVKTWHTRIDGRERDEHRAMDGETVPIDEPFSNGLMQPGEPNCRCVVTYVAKVP
;
A
#
# COMPACT_ATOMS: atom_id res chain seq x y z
N MET A 1 11.47 8.98 17.52
CA MET A 1 11.02 8.33 16.28
C MET A 1 9.53 8.09 16.41
N SER A 2 8.71 8.83 15.67
CA SER A 2 7.25 8.64 15.72
C SER A 2 6.88 7.35 15.00
N CYS A 3 5.80 6.69 15.43
CA CYS A 3 5.31 5.44 14.82
C CYS A 3 5.10 5.56 13.29
N THR A 4 4.91 6.79 12.78
CA THR A 4 4.81 7.09 11.34
C THR A 4 6.11 6.88 10.56
N GLU A 5 7.28 7.16 11.14
CA GLU A 5 8.57 7.05 10.44
C GLU A 5 8.93 5.59 10.15
N VAL A 6 8.74 4.72 11.14
CA VAL A 6 8.98 3.27 10.97
C VAL A 6 7.96 2.67 10.00
N ALA A 7 6.68 3.06 10.09
CA ALA A 7 5.66 2.57 9.18
C ALA A 7 5.94 2.98 7.72
N ALA A 8 6.36 4.23 7.49
CA ALA A 8 6.73 4.71 6.17
C ALA A 8 7.97 3.98 5.62
N ALA A 9 9.00 3.79 6.46
CA ALA A 9 10.21 3.05 6.06
C ALA A 9 9.90 1.60 5.69
N PHE A 10 9.08 0.92 6.49
CA PHE A 10 8.67 -0.46 6.21
C PHE A 10 7.85 -0.56 4.92
N SER A 11 6.91 0.36 4.72
CA SER A 11 6.04 0.34 3.55
C SER A 11 6.83 0.65 2.26
N ALA A 12 7.81 1.57 2.33
CA ALA A 12 8.75 1.81 1.23
C ALA A 12 9.65 0.60 0.92
N ALA A 13 10.11 -0.12 1.95
CA ALA A 13 10.89 -1.34 1.76
C ALA A 13 10.07 -2.46 1.08
N HIS A 14 8.78 -2.58 1.38
CA HIS A 14 7.90 -3.54 0.70
C HIS A 14 7.67 -3.18 -0.76
N GLN A 15 7.43 -1.90 -1.05
CA GLN A 15 7.31 -1.39 -2.42
C GLN A 15 8.58 -1.73 -3.22
N GLN A 16 9.76 -1.41 -2.67
CA GLN A 16 11.04 -1.69 -3.33
C GLN A 16 11.24 -3.20 -3.56
N SER A 17 10.91 -4.03 -2.57
CA SER A 17 11.04 -5.48 -2.69
C SER A 17 10.13 -6.02 -3.80
N ALA A 18 8.90 -5.53 -3.89
CA ALA A 18 7.95 -5.96 -4.90
C ALA A 18 8.34 -5.47 -6.31
N GLU A 19 8.92 -4.27 -6.46
CA GLU A 19 9.51 -3.80 -7.72
C GLU A 19 10.70 -4.68 -8.16
N GLN A 20 11.56 -5.08 -7.22
CA GLN A 20 12.67 -5.99 -7.49
C GLN A 20 12.18 -7.36 -7.97
N LEU A 21 11.16 -7.92 -7.31
CA LEU A 21 10.56 -9.20 -7.71
C LEU A 21 9.89 -9.11 -9.09
N ALA A 22 9.19 -8.02 -9.38
CA ALA A 22 8.58 -7.79 -10.68
C ALA A 22 9.63 -7.81 -11.80
N ALA A 23 10.77 -7.15 -11.57
CA ALA A 23 11.87 -7.08 -12.53
C ALA A 23 12.64 -8.40 -12.67
N GLU A 24 12.85 -9.13 -11.57
CA GLU A 24 13.62 -10.39 -11.56
C GLU A 24 12.85 -11.55 -12.21
N PHE A 25 11.56 -11.67 -11.88
CA PHE A 25 10.73 -12.80 -12.33
C PHE A 25 9.86 -12.49 -13.54
N GLU A 26 9.96 -11.27 -14.08
CA GLU A 26 9.13 -10.78 -15.19
C GLU A 26 7.62 -10.98 -14.92
N VAL A 27 7.20 -10.76 -13.66
CA VAL A 27 5.81 -10.89 -13.21
C VAL A 27 5.18 -9.52 -12.99
N GLU A 28 3.91 -9.37 -13.37
CA GLU A 28 3.13 -8.18 -13.03
C GLU A 28 2.77 -8.23 -11.54
N MET A 29 3.14 -7.19 -10.79
CA MET A 29 2.81 -7.04 -9.38
C MET A 29 1.71 -6.00 -9.21
N VAL A 30 0.75 -6.31 -8.33
CA VAL A 30 -0.29 -5.37 -7.92
C VAL A 30 -0.19 -5.12 -6.42
N LYS A 31 -0.73 -3.99 -5.99
CA LYS A 31 -0.81 -3.61 -4.58
C LYS A 31 -2.25 -3.31 -4.18
N THR A 32 -2.63 -3.74 -2.98
CA THR A 32 -3.97 -3.57 -2.44
C THR A 32 -3.94 -2.77 -1.14
N TRP A 33 -4.80 -1.77 -1.02
CA TRP A 33 -4.98 -0.97 0.19
C TRP A 33 -5.91 -1.69 1.18
N HIS A 34 -5.48 -1.81 2.43
CA HIS A 34 -6.29 -2.39 3.51
C HIS A 34 -6.45 -1.41 4.65
N THR A 35 -7.69 -1.15 5.02
CA THR A 35 -8.10 -0.31 6.13
C THR A 35 -8.65 -1.19 7.25
N ARG A 36 -8.44 -0.80 8.52
CA ARG A 36 -8.88 -1.61 9.67
C ARG A 36 -10.41 -1.63 9.89
N ILE A 37 -11.15 -0.72 9.25
CA ILE A 37 -12.61 -0.55 9.33
C ILE A 37 -13.13 -0.67 10.77
N ASP A 38 -12.57 0.15 11.67
CA ASP A 38 -12.92 0.14 13.10
C ASP A 38 -13.57 1.46 13.56
N GLY A 39 -13.98 2.29 12.60
CA GLY A 39 -14.68 3.56 12.83
C GLY A 39 -13.76 4.74 13.15
N ARG A 40 -12.44 4.55 13.11
CA ARG A 40 -11.45 5.61 13.39
C ARG A 40 -10.62 5.99 12.16
N GLU A 41 -10.82 5.30 11.05
CA GLU A 41 -10.33 5.66 9.73
C GLU A 41 -11.00 6.93 9.20
N ARG A 42 -10.29 7.62 8.29
CA ARG A 42 -10.88 8.70 7.49
C ARG A 42 -11.86 8.11 6.49
N ASP A 43 -12.87 8.90 6.12
CA ASP A 43 -13.89 8.45 5.16
C ASP A 43 -13.29 8.09 3.80
N GLU A 44 -12.26 8.83 3.35
CA GLU A 44 -11.51 8.51 2.13
C GLU A 44 -10.82 7.14 2.22
N HIS A 45 -10.11 6.85 3.32
CA HIS A 45 -9.42 5.57 3.50
C HIS A 45 -10.41 4.41 3.65
N ARG A 46 -11.61 4.65 4.20
CA ARG A 46 -12.68 3.66 4.22
C ARG A 46 -13.18 3.35 2.81
N ALA A 47 -13.32 4.36 1.96
CA ALA A 47 -13.78 4.20 0.58
C ALA A 47 -12.74 3.46 -0.30
N MET A 48 -11.46 3.56 0.05
CA MET A 48 -10.35 2.90 -0.64
C MET A 48 -10.07 1.46 -0.15
N ASP A 49 -10.80 0.96 0.85
CA ASP A 49 -10.55 -0.37 1.37
C ASP A 49 -10.76 -1.44 0.30
N GLY A 50 -9.73 -2.27 0.07
CA GLY A 50 -9.69 -3.26 -1.00
C GLY A 50 -9.32 -2.72 -2.38
N GLU A 51 -9.04 -1.41 -2.52
CA GLU A 51 -8.58 -0.83 -3.79
C GLU A 51 -7.27 -1.49 -4.23
N THR A 52 -7.26 -2.01 -5.45
CA THR A 52 -6.10 -2.69 -6.05
C THR A 52 -5.67 -1.96 -7.30
N VAL A 53 -4.38 -1.61 -7.36
CA VAL A 53 -3.76 -0.89 -8.48
C VAL A 53 -2.43 -1.56 -8.87
N PRO A 54 -1.92 -1.33 -10.09
CA PRO A 54 -0.54 -1.66 -10.43
C PRO A 54 0.46 -1.08 -9.42
N ILE A 55 1.58 -1.76 -9.20
CA ILE A 55 2.55 -1.36 -8.16
C ILE A 55 3.10 0.06 -8.37
N ASP A 56 3.26 0.49 -9.62
CA ASP A 56 3.79 1.77 -10.07
C ASP A 56 2.74 2.89 -10.17
N GLU A 57 1.46 2.56 -9.99
CA GLU A 57 0.36 3.53 -10.01
C GLU A 57 -0.02 4.02 -8.60
N PRO A 58 -0.46 5.29 -8.47
CA PRO A 58 -1.04 5.76 -7.22
C PRO A 58 -2.44 5.16 -7.02
N PHE A 59 -2.87 5.08 -5.76
CA PHE A 59 -4.26 4.82 -5.42
C PHE A 59 -5.14 6.03 -5.77
N SER A 60 -6.46 5.89 -5.67
CA SER A 60 -7.46 6.91 -6.01
C SER A 60 -7.29 8.25 -5.28
N ASN A 61 -6.64 8.27 -4.11
CA ASN A 61 -6.28 9.49 -3.38
C ASN A 61 -4.94 10.12 -3.81
N GLY A 62 -4.26 9.57 -4.81
CA GLY A 62 -2.97 10.04 -5.31
C GLY A 62 -1.75 9.57 -4.49
N LEU A 63 -1.93 8.79 -3.43
CA LEU A 63 -0.82 8.25 -2.64
C LEU A 63 -0.35 6.91 -3.19
N MET A 64 0.94 6.60 -3.03
CA MET A 64 1.49 5.27 -3.32
C MET A 64 1.30 4.29 -2.17
N GLN A 65 1.17 4.81 -0.95
CA GLN A 65 1.11 4.07 0.30
C GLN A 65 0.53 4.95 1.42
N PRO A 66 0.00 4.38 2.50
CA PRO A 66 -0.38 5.14 3.69
C PRO A 66 0.86 5.72 4.38
N GLY A 67 0.75 6.97 4.84
CA GLY A 67 1.84 7.64 5.57
C GLY A 67 1.39 8.72 6.53
N GLU A 68 0.08 8.95 6.65
CA GLU A 68 -0.45 10.02 7.47
C GLU A 68 -0.35 9.74 8.98
N PRO A 69 -0.25 10.78 9.82
CA PRO A 69 -0.25 10.62 11.27
C PRO A 69 -1.45 9.81 11.79
N ASN A 70 -1.17 8.84 12.67
CA ASN A 70 -2.15 7.92 13.25
C ASN A 70 -2.88 7.01 12.24
N CYS A 71 -2.45 6.96 10.98
CA CYS A 71 -2.96 6.02 10.00
C CYS A 71 -2.57 4.58 10.39
N ARG A 72 -3.52 3.65 10.22
CA ARG A 72 -3.35 2.22 10.50
C ARG A 72 -3.69 1.35 9.28
N CYS A 73 -3.73 1.97 8.11
CA CYS A 73 -3.88 1.27 6.85
C CYS A 73 -2.55 0.61 6.48
N VAL A 74 -2.62 -0.48 5.73
CA VAL A 74 -1.46 -1.21 5.23
C VAL A 74 -1.65 -1.53 3.75
N VAL A 75 -0.56 -1.82 3.06
CA VAL A 75 -0.58 -2.24 1.66
C VAL A 75 -0.01 -3.64 1.55
N THR A 76 -0.70 -4.52 0.82
CA THR A 76 -0.20 -5.84 0.46
C THR A 76 0.24 -5.84 -0.99
N TYR A 77 1.33 -6.55 -1.29
CA TYR A 77 1.88 -6.69 -2.64
C TYR A 77 1.77 -8.15 -3.06
N VAL A 78 1.16 -8.40 -4.21
CA VAL A 78 0.96 -9.76 -4.73
C VAL A 78 1.24 -9.80 -6.22
N ALA A 79 1.75 -10.94 -6.69
CA ALA A 79 1.82 -11.19 -8.13
C ALA A 79 0.39 -11.30 -8.67
N LYS A 80 0.13 -10.63 -9.79
CA LYS A 80 -1.12 -10.75 -10.52
C LYS A 80 -1.17 -12.14 -11.13
N VAL A 81 -2.04 -12.98 -10.59
CA VAL A 81 -2.27 -14.32 -11.14
C VAL A 81 -3.07 -14.16 -12.44
N PRO A 82 -2.66 -14.82 -13.55
CA PRO A 82 -3.40 -14.80 -14.81
C PRO A 82 -4.76 -15.52 -14.73
#